data_AF-T0ZYV2-F1
#
_entry.id   AF-T0ZYV2-F1
#
_cell.length_a   1.000
_cell.length_b   1.000
_cell.length_c   1.000
_cell.angle_alpha   90.00
_cell.angle_beta   90.00
_cell.angle_gamma   90.00
#
_symmetry.space_group_name_H-M   'P 1'
#
loop_
_entity.id
_entity.type
_entity.pdbx_description
1 polymer ?
#
loop_
_entity_poly.entity_id
_entity_poly.type
_entity_poly.pdbx_seq_one_letter_code
_entity_poly.pdbx_strand_id
1 'polypeptide(L)'
;MTTLNNDDEAVAGRRRFFQGVLGAATVAMGATAVARAGAAADSARAFSDGDDAFGRTPESLTPAGTDFELDHDRSVYAYTAKDGNLARDGFVGKRWVMLIDLRKCVGCQACTAACKFENNIPVGVFRTWVPDVELGTYPETKRAFLPRLCNHCERPSCIEVCPAGATWQRQDGIVVIDYDRCWGCGACVNACPYDARFMNPITKTADKC
;
A
#
# COMPACT_ATOMS: atom_id res chain seq x y z
N MET A 1 60.12 -11.30 -6.92
CA MET A 1 59.26 -11.17 -5.74
C MET A 1 57.85 -10.91 -6.23
N THR A 2 57.06 -11.97 -6.40
CA THR A 2 55.62 -11.87 -6.58
C THR A 2 55.03 -13.20 -6.12
N THR A 3 54.59 -13.21 -4.87
CA THR A 3 53.81 -14.28 -4.25
C THR A 3 52.40 -14.26 -4.86
N LEU A 4 52.01 -15.33 -5.54
CA LEU A 4 50.61 -15.57 -5.87
C LEU A 4 49.94 -16.17 -4.61
N ASN A 5 48.81 -15.59 -4.21
CA ASN A 5 48.14 -15.81 -2.93
C ASN A 5 47.31 -17.10 -2.92
N ASN A 6 47.17 -17.70 -1.73
CA ASN A 6 46.44 -18.94 -1.42
C ASN A 6 44.91 -18.91 -1.66
N ASP A 7 44.37 -17.88 -2.33
CA ASP A 7 42.91 -17.70 -2.50
C ASP A 7 42.38 -18.35 -3.79
N ASP A 8 43.23 -18.61 -4.78
CA ASP A 8 42.81 -19.19 -6.07
C ASP A 8 42.49 -20.70 -6.00
N GLU A 9 43.12 -21.44 -5.07
CA GLU A 9 42.85 -22.87 -4.89
C GLU A 9 41.48 -23.14 -4.21
N ALA A 10 41.02 -22.22 -3.37
CA ALA A 10 39.74 -22.36 -2.64
C ALA A 10 38.50 -22.14 -3.54
N VAL A 11 38.65 -21.40 -4.64
CA VAL A 11 37.58 -21.13 -5.62
C VAL A 11 37.42 -22.29 -6.61
N ALA A 12 38.53 -22.96 -6.96
CA ALA A 12 38.52 -24.11 -7.87
C ALA A 12 37.86 -25.37 -7.26
N GLY A 13 38.05 -25.61 -5.96
CA GLY A 13 37.45 -26.75 -5.25
C GLY A 13 35.92 -26.66 -5.09
N ARG A 14 35.38 -25.46 -4.92
CA ARG A 14 33.94 -25.23 -4.70
C ARG A 14 33.08 -25.41 -5.96
N ARG A 15 33.65 -25.18 -7.16
CA ARG A 15 32.94 -25.37 -8.44
C ARG A 15 32.75 -26.85 -8.81
N ARG A 16 33.58 -27.76 -8.30
CA ARG A 16 33.48 -29.20 -8.58
C ARG A 16 32.41 -29.93 -7.76
N PHE A 17 31.95 -29.35 -6.65
CA PHE A 17 30.92 -29.95 -5.81
C PHE A 17 29.50 -29.77 -6.37
N PHE A 18 29.23 -28.67 -7.09
CA PHE A 18 27.90 -28.40 -7.67
C PHE A 18 27.64 -29.09 -9.03
N GLN A 19 28.67 -29.64 -9.69
CA GLN A 19 28.53 -30.33 -10.98
C GLN A 19 28.20 -31.83 -10.85
N GLY A 20 28.04 -32.37 -9.63
CA GLY A 20 27.88 -33.80 -9.39
C GLY A 20 26.46 -34.34 -9.18
N VAL A 21 25.39 -33.51 -9.23
CA VAL A 21 24.04 -33.94 -8.80
C VAL A 21 22.95 -33.89 -9.89
N LEU A 22 23.26 -33.53 -11.14
CA LEU A 22 22.28 -33.66 -12.25
C LEU A 22 22.66 -34.79 -13.21
N GLY A 23 22.41 -36.02 -12.77
CA GLY A 23 22.30 -37.19 -13.63
C GLY A 23 20.84 -37.47 -13.98
N ALA A 24 20.56 -37.45 -15.29
CA ALA A 24 19.51 -38.18 -16.01
C ALA A 24 18.02 -37.98 -15.63
N ALA A 25 17.33 -37.14 -16.40
CA ALA A 25 15.93 -37.38 -16.77
C ALA A 25 15.65 -36.80 -18.18
N THR A 26 15.79 -37.63 -19.21
CA THR A 26 15.28 -37.35 -20.55
C THR A 26 13.78 -37.63 -20.59
N VAL A 27 12.96 -36.58 -20.74
CA VAL A 27 11.53 -36.73 -21.07
C VAL A 27 11.28 -36.05 -22.43
N ALA A 28 10.84 -36.87 -23.37
CA ALA A 28 10.50 -36.50 -24.74
C ALA A 28 9.31 -35.52 -24.78
N MET A 29 9.48 -34.38 -25.46
CA MET A 29 8.37 -33.50 -25.80
C MET A 29 7.67 -34.01 -27.06
N GLY A 30 6.56 -34.71 -26.88
CA GLY A 30 5.61 -35.00 -27.95
C GLY A 30 4.72 -33.80 -28.23
N ALA A 31 4.89 -33.17 -29.38
CA ALA A 31 3.99 -32.16 -29.89
C ALA A 31 2.65 -32.82 -30.33
N THR A 32 1.56 -32.50 -29.64
CA THR A 32 0.20 -32.72 -30.16
C THR A 32 -0.53 -31.39 -30.13
N ALA A 33 -0.61 -30.78 -31.32
CA ALA A 33 -1.50 -29.67 -31.59
C ALA A 33 -2.93 -30.22 -31.72
N VAL A 34 -3.82 -29.76 -30.84
CA VAL A 34 -5.27 -29.80 -31.09
C VAL A 34 -5.78 -28.37 -31.05
N ALA A 35 -5.96 -27.82 -32.24
CA ALA A 35 -6.71 -26.61 -32.46
C ALA A 35 -8.21 -26.89 -32.24
N ARG A 36 -8.87 -26.05 -31.44
CA ARG A 36 -10.29 -25.76 -31.63
C ARG A 36 -10.51 -24.26 -31.57
N ALA A 37 -11.06 -23.77 -32.67
CA ALA A 37 -11.48 -22.40 -32.92
C ALA A 37 -12.83 -22.08 -32.26
N GLY A 38 -13.06 -20.78 -32.04
CA GLY A 38 -14.33 -20.18 -31.63
C GLY A 38 -14.26 -19.61 -30.21
N ALA A 39 -14.38 -18.31 -29.93
CA ALA A 39 -15.04 -17.24 -30.65
C ALA A 39 -14.25 -15.93 -30.54
N ALA A 40 -13.93 -15.33 -31.68
CA ALA A 40 -13.66 -13.90 -31.77
C ALA A 40 -15.02 -13.23 -32.01
N ALA A 41 -15.59 -12.61 -30.99
CA ALA A 41 -16.66 -11.64 -31.14
C ALA A 41 -16.68 -10.70 -29.94
N ASP A 42 -16.51 -9.41 -30.25
CA ASP A 42 -17.00 -8.26 -29.51
C ASP A 42 -16.26 -7.78 -28.25
N SER A 43 -15.09 -7.15 -28.46
CA SER A 43 -14.45 -6.27 -27.46
C SER A 43 -14.52 -4.79 -27.82
N ALA A 44 -15.62 -4.37 -28.46
CA ALA A 44 -15.92 -2.96 -28.71
C ALA A 44 -17.28 -2.61 -28.07
N ARG A 45 -17.39 -2.73 -26.75
CA ARG A 45 -18.47 -2.08 -26.01
C ARG A 45 -17.98 -0.74 -25.50
N ALA A 46 -18.61 0.31 -26.01
CA ALA A 46 -18.49 1.67 -25.49
C ALA A 46 -18.68 1.65 -23.98
N PHE A 47 -17.78 2.31 -23.25
CA PHE A 47 -17.94 2.57 -21.82
C PHE A 47 -19.21 3.44 -21.66
N SER A 48 -20.30 2.85 -21.16
CA SER A 48 -21.42 3.59 -20.60
C SER A 48 -20.94 4.27 -19.33
N ASP A 49 -21.24 5.56 -19.18
CA ASP A 49 -21.13 6.26 -17.91
C ASP A 49 -21.92 5.49 -16.86
N GLY A 50 -21.23 4.85 -15.90
CA GLY A 50 -21.86 4.18 -14.76
C GLY A 50 -21.29 2.80 -14.39
N ASP A 51 -20.51 2.16 -15.25
CA ASP A 51 -20.07 0.79 -15.00
C ASP A 51 -18.62 0.74 -14.49
N ASP A 52 -18.44 0.86 -13.17
CA ASP A 52 -17.22 0.37 -12.55
C ASP A 52 -17.21 -1.17 -12.46
N ALA A 53 -16.09 -1.74 -11.99
CA ALA A 53 -15.86 -3.20 -12.01
C ALA A 53 -16.90 -4.04 -11.23
N PHE A 54 -17.87 -3.41 -10.56
CA PHE A 54 -18.92 -4.05 -9.77
C PHE A 54 -20.34 -3.84 -10.30
N GLY A 55 -20.49 -3.18 -11.45
CA GLY A 55 -21.77 -3.13 -12.20
C GLY A 55 -22.91 -2.36 -11.55
N ARG A 56 -22.68 -1.67 -10.42
CA ARG A 56 -23.53 -0.61 -9.85
C ARG A 56 -22.67 0.28 -8.96
N THR A 57 -22.59 1.57 -9.27
CA THR A 57 -22.18 2.54 -8.25
C THR A 57 -23.22 2.52 -7.13
N PRO A 58 -22.85 2.32 -5.85
CA PRO A 58 -23.75 2.65 -4.75
C PRO A 58 -24.12 4.13 -4.90
N GLU A 59 -25.41 4.44 -4.88
CA GLU A 59 -25.94 5.81 -5.01
C GLU A 59 -25.33 6.79 -3.98
N SER A 60 -24.73 6.23 -2.93
CA SER A 60 -23.74 6.91 -2.11
C SER A 60 -22.75 5.91 -1.51
N LEU A 61 -21.46 6.25 -1.49
CA LEU A 61 -20.46 5.52 -0.67
C LEU A 61 -20.60 5.86 0.83
N THR A 62 -21.43 6.85 1.19
CA THR A 62 -21.91 7.00 2.55
C THR A 62 -22.81 5.81 2.88
N PRO A 63 -22.52 5.07 3.96
CA PRO A 63 -23.41 4.01 4.42
C PRO A 63 -24.84 4.55 4.54
N ALA A 64 -25.80 3.89 3.90
CA ALA A 64 -27.21 4.25 4.02
C ALA A 64 -27.58 4.33 5.52
N GLY A 65 -28.00 5.52 5.96
CA GLY A 65 -28.34 5.79 7.36
C GLY A 65 -27.25 6.47 8.21
N THR A 66 -26.18 6.99 7.62
CA THR A 66 -25.26 7.88 8.34
C THR A 66 -25.37 9.31 7.82
N ASP A 67 -26.40 10.01 8.28
CA ASP A 67 -26.47 11.47 8.22
C ASP A 67 -25.43 12.03 9.21
N PHE A 68 -24.14 11.87 8.91
CA PHE A 68 -23.11 12.63 9.60
C PHE A 68 -23.03 13.98 8.90
N GLU A 69 -23.73 14.98 9.45
CA GLU A 69 -23.31 16.37 9.26
C GLU A 69 -21.84 16.44 9.69
N LEU A 70 -20.96 16.61 8.72
CA LEU A 70 -19.57 17.02 8.96
C LEU A 70 -19.64 18.45 9.49
N ASP A 71 -19.93 18.61 10.78
CA ASP A 71 -19.84 19.90 11.43
C ASP A 71 -18.39 20.37 11.32
N HIS A 72 -18.18 21.42 10.53
CA HIS A 72 -16.89 21.99 10.19
C HIS A 72 -16.34 22.87 11.33
N ASP A 73 -16.81 22.70 12.56
CA ASP A 73 -16.26 23.38 13.74
C ASP A 73 -14.93 22.73 14.19
N ARG A 74 -13.89 23.03 13.40
CA ARG A 74 -12.52 23.40 13.77
C ARG A 74 -11.86 22.72 14.98
N SER A 75 -12.06 21.43 15.16
CA SER A 75 -10.96 20.61 15.66
C SER A 75 -10.95 19.25 14.99
N VAL A 76 -9.84 18.98 14.30
CA VAL A 76 -9.49 17.69 13.67
C VAL A 76 -9.38 16.55 14.71
N TYR A 77 -9.70 16.82 15.99
CA TYR A 77 -9.63 15.89 17.11
C TYR A 77 -10.82 15.88 18.08
N ALA A 78 -11.86 16.72 17.95
CA ALA A 78 -13.05 16.60 18.82
C ALA A 78 -14.14 15.73 18.19
N TYR A 79 -13.87 14.43 18.04
CA TYR A 79 -14.93 13.42 18.05
C TYR A 79 -15.28 13.07 19.50
N THR A 80 -15.57 14.06 20.34
CA THR A 80 -16.23 13.82 21.63
C THR A 80 -17.72 13.89 21.38
N ALA A 81 -18.28 12.80 20.85
CA ALA A 81 -19.73 12.62 20.86
C ALA A 81 -20.18 12.21 22.27
N LYS A 82 -21.43 12.52 22.58
CA LYS A 82 -22.18 12.23 23.83
C LYS A 82 -22.03 10.83 24.45
N ASP A 83 -21.41 9.87 23.77
CA ASP A 83 -21.50 8.43 24.04
C ASP A 83 -20.13 7.70 24.16
N GLY A 84 -19.00 8.43 24.22
CA GLY A 84 -17.66 7.84 24.43
C GLY A 84 -16.52 8.53 23.68
N ASN A 85 -15.28 8.07 23.88
CA ASN A 85 -14.11 8.62 23.19
C ASN A 85 -13.97 8.00 21.78
N LEU A 86 -14.84 8.41 20.84
CA LEU A 86 -14.83 7.91 19.45
C LEU A 86 -13.51 8.19 18.73
N ALA A 87 -12.79 9.26 19.11
CA ALA A 87 -11.45 9.53 18.58
C ALA A 87 -10.46 8.41 18.92
N ARG A 88 -10.57 7.82 20.12
CA ARG A 88 -9.68 6.76 20.60
C ARG A 88 -10.16 5.36 20.27
N ASP A 89 -11.47 5.11 20.39
CA ASP A 89 -12.04 3.76 20.36
C ASP A 89 -12.64 3.40 18.99
N GLY A 90 -13.16 4.40 18.26
CA GLY A 90 -13.84 4.22 16.98
C GLY A 90 -15.26 3.65 17.07
N PHE A 91 -15.87 3.38 15.91
CA PHE A 91 -17.25 2.92 15.83
C PHE A 91 -17.38 1.40 16.03
N VAL A 92 -18.22 0.99 16.98
CA VAL A 92 -18.49 -0.43 17.28
C VAL A 92 -19.17 -1.12 16.10
N GLY A 93 -18.69 -2.30 15.70
CA GLY A 93 -19.30 -3.13 14.66
C GLY A 93 -19.17 -2.55 13.24
N LYS A 94 -18.31 -1.55 13.04
CA LYS A 94 -18.01 -0.97 11.73
C LYS A 94 -16.57 -1.26 11.34
N ARG A 95 -16.26 -1.12 10.05
CA ARG A 95 -14.90 -1.16 9.52
C ARG A 95 -14.77 -0.22 8.33
N TRP A 96 -13.86 0.74 8.42
CA TRP A 96 -13.60 1.65 7.30
C TRP A 96 -12.70 1.01 6.25
N VAL A 97 -13.02 1.26 4.99
CA VAL A 97 -12.23 0.84 3.83
C VAL A 97 -12.12 1.98 2.84
N MET A 98 -11.01 2.03 2.11
CA MET A 98 -10.78 2.99 1.04
C MET A 98 -10.63 2.22 -0.28
N LEU A 99 -11.42 2.60 -1.27
CA LEU A 99 -11.33 2.07 -2.63
C LEU A 99 -10.84 3.19 -3.57
N ILE A 100 -9.78 2.90 -4.31
CA ILE A 100 -9.17 3.83 -5.27
C ILE A 100 -9.23 3.19 -6.65
N ASP A 101 -10.08 3.75 -7.54
CA ASP A 101 -10.15 3.31 -8.93
C ASP A 101 -8.99 3.90 -9.74
N LEU A 102 -7.99 3.08 -10.02
CA LEU A 102 -6.79 3.49 -10.77
C LEU A 102 -7.09 3.89 -12.22
N ARG A 103 -8.22 3.46 -12.78
CA ARG A 103 -8.63 3.83 -14.15
C ARG A 103 -9.06 5.29 -14.25
N LYS A 104 -9.50 5.87 -13.13
CA LYS A 104 -9.95 7.27 -13.03
C LYS A 104 -8.85 8.18 -12.48
N CYS A 105 -7.73 7.63 -12.02
CA CYS A 105 -6.64 8.44 -11.49
C CYS A 105 -5.90 9.13 -12.64
N VAL A 106 -5.84 10.46 -12.60
CA VAL A 106 -5.14 11.29 -13.61
C VAL A 106 -3.81 11.85 -13.09
N GLY A 107 -3.36 11.43 -11.91
CA GLY A 107 -2.07 11.85 -11.35
C GLY A 107 -2.01 13.33 -10.91
N CYS A 108 -3.13 13.98 -10.63
CA CYS A 108 -3.18 15.42 -10.32
C CYS A 108 -2.55 15.83 -8.97
N GLN A 109 -2.13 14.87 -8.13
CA GLN A 109 -1.56 15.10 -6.80
C GLN A 109 -2.49 15.85 -5.81
N ALA A 110 -3.79 15.97 -6.11
CA ALA A 110 -4.74 16.66 -5.23
C ALA A 110 -4.84 15.98 -3.86
N CYS A 111 -4.84 14.64 -3.80
CA CYS A 111 -4.83 13.89 -2.54
C CYS A 111 -3.56 14.14 -1.71
N THR A 112 -2.40 14.23 -2.35
CA THR A 112 -1.13 14.57 -1.69
C THR A 112 -1.13 15.99 -1.14
N ALA A 113 -1.61 16.96 -1.93
CA ALA A 113 -1.72 18.35 -1.50
C ALA A 113 -2.72 18.52 -0.34
N ALA A 114 -3.91 17.93 -0.45
CA ALA A 114 -4.94 17.98 0.58
C ALA A 114 -4.43 17.38 1.90
N CYS A 115 -3.79 16.22 1.85
CA CYS A 115 -3.26 15.56 3.04
C CYS A 115 -2.15 16.40 3.71
N LYS A 116 -1.25 17.00 2.92
CA LYS A 116 -0.21 17.90 3.44
C LYS A 116 -0.79 19.13 4.12
N PHE A 117 -1.79 19.75 3.51
CA PHE A 117 -2.42 20.96 4.02
C PHE A 117 -3.18 20.68 5.32
N GLU A 118 -4.01 19.64 5.33
CA GLU A 118 -4.84 19.29 6.48
C GLU A 118 -4.00 18.92 7.71
N ASN A 119 -2.92 18.16 7.50
CA ASN A 119 -2.14 17.59 8.59
C ASN A 119 -0.84 18.36 8.90
N ASN A 120 -0.61 19.51 8.24
CA ASN A 120 0.61 20.31 8.38
C ASN A 120 1.90 19.47 8.27
N ILE A 121 1.95 18.56 7.29
CA ILE A 121 3.04 17.59 7.16
C ILE A 121 4.34 18.31 6.73
N PRO A 122 5.48 18.11 7.42
CA PRO A 122 6.75 18.76 7.09
C PRO A 122 7.21 18.52 5.65
N VAL A 123 8.03 19.44 5.13
CA VAL A 123 8.67 19.28 3.82
C VAL A 123 9.53 18.02 3.75
N GLY A 124 9.56 17.36 2.59
CA GLY A 124 10.35 16.15 2.34
C GLY A 124 9.71 14.83 2.79
N VAL A 125 8.60 14.86 3.54
CA VAL A 125 7.86 13.66 3.97
C VAL A 125 6.38 13.75 3.61
N PHE A 126 5.73 12.59 3.42
CA PHE A 126 4.36 12.48 2.91
C PHE A 126 3.61 11.33 3.58
N ARG A 127 2.35 11.56 3.96
CA ARG A 127 1.43 10.50 4.41
C ARG A 127 0.75 9.79 3.22
N THR A 128 0.69 10.45 2.07
CA THR A 128 0.25 9.88 0.79
C THR A 128 1.06 10.48 -0.36
N TRP A 129 1.43 9.63 -1.32
CA TRP A 129 2.09 10.03 -2.55
C TRP A 129 1.54 9.24 -3.74
N VAL A 130 1.60 9.83 -4.93
CA VAL A 130 1.12 9.22 -6.17
C VAL A 130 2.32 9.02 -7.10
N PRO A 131 3.02 7.87 -7.05
CA PRO A 131 3.98 7.50 -8.07
C PRO A 131 3.28 7.38 -9.43
N ASP A 132 3.98 7.86 -10.44
CA ASP A 132 3.66 7.67 -11.84
C ASP A 132 4.68 6.71 -12.48
N VAL A 133 4.18 5.83 -13.34
CA VAL A 133 5.03 4.91 -14.10
C VAL A 133 4.67 5.02 -15.57
N GLU A 134 5.69 5.09 -16.41
CA GLU A 134 5.56 4.97 -17.86
C GLU A 134 5.70 3.50 -18.25
N LEU A 135 4.78 3.03 -19.09
CA LEU A 135 4.67 1.67 -19.57
C LEU A 135 4.72 1.67 -21.09
N GLY A 136 5.32 0.62 -21.66
CA GLY A 136 5.41 0.43 -23.11
C GLY A 136 6.61 1.14 -23.73
N THR A 137 6.60 1.18 -25.07
CA THR A 137 7.68 1.74 -25.88
C THR A 137 7.06 2.61 -26.96
N TYR A 138 7.70 3.73 -27.29
CA TYR A 138 7.22 4.63 -28.34
C TYR A 138 6.91 3.87 -29.65
N PRO A 139 5.76 4.13 -30.32
CA PRO A 139 4.74 5.14 -30.00
C PRO A 139 3.65 4.70 -29.01
N GLU A 140 3.65 3.43 -28.58
CA GLU A 140 2.65 2.83 -27.70
C GLU A 140 3.02 2.99 -26.22
N THR A 141 3.13 4.24 -25.75
CA THR A 141 3.41 4.54 -24.34
C THR A 141 2.14 4.84 -23.56
N LYS A 142 2.13 4.48 -22.28
CA LYS A 142 1.05 4.75 -21.33
C LYS A 142 1.62 5.23 -20.01
N ARG A 143 0.86 6.05 -19.28
CA ARG A 143 1.17 6.41 -17.89
C ARG A 143 0.16 5.76 -16.97
N ALA A 144 0.63 5.22 -15.85
CA ALA A 144 -0.21 4.71 -14.78
C ALA A 144 0.15 5.40 -13.47
N PHE A 145 -0.87 5.64 -12.65
CA PHE A 145 -0.74 6.32 -11.37
C PHE A 145 -1.23 5.41 -10.27
N LEU A 146 -0.51 5.36 -9.15
CA LEU A 146 -0.87 4.48 -8.05
C LEU A 146 -0.82 5.26 -6.73
N PRO A 147 -1.92 5.89 -6.28
CA PRO A 147 -1.96 6.51 -4.96
C PRO A 147 -1.60 5.50 -3.86
N ARG A 148 -0.58 5.82 -3.06
CA ARG A 148 -0.10 5.00 -1.94
C ARG A 148 -0.42 5.70 -0.63
N LEU A 149 -1.00 4.95 0.31
CA LEU A 149 -1.39 5.39 1.65
C LEU A 149 -1.15 4.24 2.66
N CYS A 150 -1.36 4.53 3.95
CA CYS A 150 -1.50 3.46 4.93
C CYS A 150 -2.77 2.65 4.62
N ASN A 151 -2.63 1.32 4.58
CA ASN A 151 -3.76 0.44 4.28
C ASN A 151 -4.66 0.15 5.49
N HIS A 152 -4.30 0.65 6.69
CA HIS A 152 -4.97 0.32 7.95
C HIS A 152 -5.27 -1.20 8.06
N CYS A 153 -4.20 -1.99 7.87
CA CYS A 153 -4.26 -3.43 7.69
C CYS A 153 -5.09 -4.14 8.77
N GLU A 154 -5.69 -5.29 8.46
CA GLU A 154 -6.35 -6.09 9.49
C GLU A 154 -5.39 -6.64 10.54
N ARG A 155 -4.17 -6.98 10.10
CA ARG A 155 -3.09 -7.48 10.97
C ARG A 155 -1.86 -6.60 10.79
N PRO A 156 -1.79 -5.45 11.47
CA PRO A 156 -0.72 -4.48 11.25
C PRO A 156 0.59 -4.94 11.89
N SER A 157 1.58 -5.30 11.06
CA SER A 157 2.95 -5.62 11.53
C SER A 157 3.54 -4.50 12.40
N CYS A 158 3.25 -3.25 12.04
CA CYS A 158 3.68 -2.06 12.76
C CYS A 158 3.20 -1.97 14.23
N ILE A 159 2.08 -2.62 14.60
CA ILE A 159 1.60 -2.72 15.99
C ILE A 159 2.44 -3.75 16.75
N GLU A 160 2.60 -4.94 16.17
CA GLU A 160 3.30 -6.06 16.80
C GLU A 160 4.74 -5.73 17.18
N VAL A 161 5.42 -4.90 16.38
CA VAL A 161 6.83 -4.54 16.62
C VAL A 161 7.03 -3.31 17.49
N CYS A 162 5.98 -2.60 17.91
CA CYS A 162 6.15 -1.33 18.62
C CYS A 162 6.46 -1.58 20.11
N PRO A 163 7.71 -1.40 20.57
CA PRO A 163 8.06 -1.69 21.97
C PRO A 163 7.38 -0.73 22.95
N ALA A 164 7.03 0.47 22.49
CA ALA A 164 6.32 1.45 23.29
C ALA A 164 4.84 1.07 23.49
N GLY A 165 4.23 0.26 22.61
CA GLY A 165 2.77 0.14 22.54
C GLY A 165 2.10 1.45 22.10
N ALA A 166 2.80 2.28 21.33
CA ALA A 166 2.33 3.59 20.88
C ALA A 166 1.43 3.52 19.64
N THR A 167 1.32 2.37 18.97
CA THR A 167 0.40 2.20 17.85
C THR A 167 -0.61 1.11 18.18
N TRP A 168 -1.88 1.37 17.87
CA TRP A 168 -2.98 0.43 18.10
C TRP A 168 -3.98 0.55 16.95
N GLN A 169 -4.91 -0.40 16.90
CA GLN A 169 -6.02 -0.39 15.97
C GLN A 169 -7.30 -0.07 16.75
N ARG A 170 -8.07 0.89 16.23
CA ARG A 170 -9.42 1.18 16.70
C ARG A 170 -10.38 0.06 16.33
N GLN A 171 -11.55 0.05 16.98
CA GLN A 171 -12.58 -0.96 16.71
C GLN A 171 -13.14 -0.87 15.29
N ASP A 172 -13.04 0.30 14.65
CA ASP A 172 -13.42 0.53 13.26
C ASP A 172 -12.31 0.26 12.22
N GLY A 173 -11.23 -0.39 12.65
CA GLY A 173 -10.12 -0.83 11.80
C GLY A 173 -9.04 0.22 11.56
N ILE A 174 -9.24 1.47 11.97
CA ILE A 174 -8.25 2.53 11.80
C ILE A 174 -7.06 2.29 12.73
N VAL A 175 -5.91 1.93 12.15
CA VAL A 175 -4.61 1.94 12.84
C VAL A 175 -4.19 3.38 13.13
N VAL A 176 -3.72 3.69 14.34
CA VAL A 176 -3.32 5.05 14.77
C VAL A 176 -2.00 5.04 15.55
N ILE A 177 -1.45 6.22 15.86
CA ILE A 177 -0.24 6.42 16.66
C ILE A 177 -0.55 7.41 17.79
N ASP A 178 -0.09 7.09 18.99
CA ASP A 178 -0.11 7.91 20.19
C ASP A 178 1.23 8.63 20.19
N TYR A 179 1.20 9.91 19.82
CA TYR A 179 2.40 10.70 19.67
C TYR A 179 3.07 11.01 21.01
N ASP A 180 2.32 11.01 22.11
CA ASP A 180 2.87 11.24 23.46
C ASP A 180 3.61 10.00 23.98
N ARG A 181 3.19 8.81 23.54
CA ARG A 181 3.84 7.53 23.86
C ARG A 181 4.95 7.16 22.89
N CYS A 182 4.94 7.71 21.67
CA CYS A 182 5.94 7.43 20.65
C CYS A 182 7.25 8.16 20.96
N TRP A 183 8.30 7.43 21.34
CA TRP A 183 9.64 8.00 21.56
C TRP A 183 10.58 7.85 20.35
N GLY A 184 10.05 7.49 19.19
CA GLY A 184 10.77 7.61 17.91
C GLY A 184 11.72 6.48 17.53
N CYS A 185 11.57 5.27 18.09
CA CYS A 185 12.50 4.15 17.81
C CYS A 185 12.54 3.63 16.36
N GLY A 186 11.57 3.98 15.50
CA GLY A 186 11.56 3.59 14.07
C GLY A 186 11.22 2.11 13.77
N ALA A 187 11.04 1.25 14.77
CA ALA A 187 10.74 -0.18 14.55
C ALA A 187 9.50 -0.38 13.65
N CYS A 188 8.43 0.39 13.90
CA CYS A 188 7.20 0.31 13.11
C CYS A 188 7.35 0.83 11.67
N VAL A 189 8.31 1.72 11.41
CA VAL A 189 8.63 2.22 10.07
C VAL A 189 9.25 1.08 9.25
N ASN A 190 10.30 0.45 9.78
CA ASN A 190 10.99 -0.66 9.12
C ASN A 190 10.09 -1.89 8.93
N ALA A 191 9.15 -2.14 9.83
CA ALA A 191 8.25 -3.29 9.75
C ALA A 191 7.08 -3.10 8.77
N CYS A 192 6.81 -1.89 8.28
CA CYS A 192 5.70 -1.64 7.39
C CYS A 192 6.02 -2.17 5.98
N PRO A 193 5.34 -3.19 5.45
CA PRO A 193 5.65 -3.75 4.13
C PRO A 193 5.25 -2.82 2.97
N TYR A 194 4.57 -1.72 3.28
CA TYR A 194 4.10 -0.74 2.31
C TYR A 194 4.90 0.56 2.33
N ASP A 195 5.89 0.67 3.23
CA ASP A 195 6.64 1.90 3.50
C ASP A 195 5.73 3.09 3.87
N ALA A 196 4.52 2.81 4.37
CA ALA A 196 3.48 3.81 4.60
C ALA A 196 3.65 4.60 5.92
N ARG A 197 4.83 4.54 6.52
CA ARG A 197 5.20 5.21 7.76
C ARG A 197 6.56 5.87 7.56
N PHE A 198 6.78 7.01 8.20
CA PHE A 198 8.07 7.69 8.17
C PHE A 198 8.41 8.26 9.55
N MET A 199 9.65 8.65 9.76
CA MET A 199 10.06 9.41 10.94
C MET A 199 9.83 10.89 10.67
N ASN A 200 8.96 11.52 11.46
CA ASN A 200 8.69 12.95 11.31
C ASN A 200 9.95 13.74 11.73
N PRO A 201 10.51 14.59 10.83
CA PRO A 201 11.77 15.25 11.07
C PRO A 201 11.70 16.32 12.18
N ILE A 202 10.50 16.78 12.54
CA ILE A 202 10.27 17.81 13.56
C ILE A 202 9.99 17.15 14.91
N THR A 203 8.93 16.34 15.01
CA THR A 203 8.49 15.75 16.27
C THR A 203 9.36 14.58 16.72
N LYS A 204 10.18 14.03 15.81
CA LYS A 204 10.98 12.81 16.02
C LYS A 204 10.15 11.57 16.37
N THR A 205 8.85 11.61 16.13
CA THR A 205 7.94 10.47 16.28
C THR A 205 7.72 9.80 14.93
N ALA A 206 7.25 8.55 14.96
CA ALA A 206 6.76 7.89 13.75
C ALA A 206 5.44 8.53 13.32
N ASP A 207 5.23 8.69 12.01
CA ASP A 207 4.07 9.36 11.45
C ASP A 207 3.57 8.62 10.20
N LYS A 208 2.28 8.78 9.89
CA LYS A 208 1.57 8.05 8.82
C LYS A 208 0.20 8.69 8.55
N CYS A 209 -0.47 8.23 7.48
CA CYS A 209 -1.87 8.56 7.17
C CYS A 209 -2.78 8.53 8.41
#